data_AF-A0A7V5T6Q5-F1
#
_entry.id   AF-A0A7V5T6Q5-F1
#
_cell.length_a   1.000
_cell.length_b   1.000
_cell.length_c   1.000
_cell.angle_alpha   90.00
_cell.angle_beta   90.00
_cell.angle_gamma   90.00
#
_symmetry.space_group_name_H-M   'P 1'
#
loop_
_entity.id
_entity.type
_entity.pdbx_description
1 polymer ?
#
loop_
_entity_poly.entity_id
_entity_poly.type
_entity_poly.pdbx_seq_one_letter_code
_entity_poly.pdbx_strand_id
1 'polypeptide(L)'
;MAFLDERTRMELQRRLADMANPVRLVFFTQELECATCRETGQLLRELAGVSDKIRLEVYNFQLDREQVEAFGVDKIPATVVMGERDYGIRFYGIPSGYEFAALVDTILAVSRADSGLSPETREKLRQVKAPLHLQVLVTPTCPYCPAAVRLAHRMAIESEWIRADMVEVSEFPYLITKYQVMGVPLTVVNETTFIEGALPEPAFVEEVLSALPASSGESGT
;
A
#
# COMPACT_ATOMS: atom_id res chain seq x y z
N MET A 1 -4.83 25.66 2.43
CA MET A 1 -5.73 25.20 3.52
C MET A 1 -5.14 23.93 4.07
N ALA A 2 -5.18 23.71 5.39
CA ALA A 2 -4.72 22.46 5.98
C ALA A 2 -5.60 21.31 5.47
N PHE A 3 -4.99 20.15 5.18
CA PHE A 3 -5.71 18.93 4.82
C PHE A 3 -6.41 18.32 6.04
N LEU A 4 -5.80 18.45 7.22
CA LEU A 4 -6.30 17.91 8.48
C LEU A 4 -6.91 19.03 9.32
N ASP A 5 -8.21 18.93 9.59
CA ASP A 5 -8.85 19.78 10.59
C ASP A 5 -8.42 19.39 12.02
N GLU A 6 -8.72 20.26 12.98
CA GLU A 6 -8.25 20.08 14.36
C GLU A 6 -8.83 18.82 15.03
N ARG A 7 -10.07 18.46 14.67
CA ARG A 7 -10.72 17.24 15.18
C ARG A 7 -9.99 15.99 14.68
N THR A 8 -9.69 15.95 13.38
CA THR A 8 -8.96 14.84 12.74
C THR A 8 -7.56 14.75 13.31
N ARG A 9 -6.89 15.88 13.53
CA ARG A 9 -5.56 15.93 14.17
C ARG A 9 -5.58 15.31 15.56
N MET A 10 -6.55 15.65 16.41
CA MET A 10 -6.67 15.05 17.76
C MET A 10 -6.92 13.53 17.69
N GLU A 11 -7.77 13.08 16.76
CA GLU A 11 -8.02 11.65 16.57
C GLU A 11 -6.75 10.92 16.13
N LEU A 12 -5.99 11.48 15.18
CA LEU A 12 -4.71 10.94 14.73
C LEU A 12 -3.70 10.88 15.87
N GLN A 13 -3.58 11.94 16.70
CA GLN A 13 -2.70 11.92 17.86
C GLN A 13 -3.01 10.75 18.80
N ARG A 14 -4.31 10.53 19.09
CA ARG A 14 -4.74 9.40 19.92
C ARG A 14 -4.39 8.06 19.30
N ARG A 15 -4.65 7.89 17.99
CA ARG A 15 -4.40 6.62 17.29
C ARG A 15 -2.90 6.32 17.14
N LEU A 16 -2.10 7.34 16.80
CA LEU A 16 -0.66 7.22 16.58
C LEU A 16 0.14 7.14 17.88
N ALA A 17 -0.47 7.43 19.04
CA ALA A 17 0.13 7.15 20.34
C ALA A 17 0.46 5.66 20.53
N ASP A 18 -0.29 4.76 19.87
CA ASP A 18 -0.06 3.32 19.93
C ASP A 18 1.00 2.80 18.93
N MET A 19 1.75 3.70 18.29
CA MET A 19 2.91 3.31 17.48
C MET A 19 3.99 2.70 18.37
N ALA A 20 4.47 1.50 18.02
CA ALA A 20 5.56 0.86 18.74
C ALA A 20 6.92 1.42 18.27
N ASN A 21 7.23 1.23 16.98
CA ASN A 21 8.49 1.64 16.36
C ASN A 21 8.33 2.82 15.39
N PRO A 22 9.42 3.55 15.08
CA PRO A 22 9.41 4.59 14.06
C PRO A 22 9.03 4.05 12.67
N VAL A 23 8.31 4.87 11.89
CA VAL A 23 7.93 4.58 10.50
C VAL A 23 8.50 5.67 9.61
N ARG A 24 9.01 5.26 8.45
CA ARG A 24 9.45 6.17 7.39
C ARG A 24 8.42 6.17 6.27
N LEU A 25 8.04 7.37 5.86
CA LEU A 25 7.28 7.65 4.66
C LEU A 25 8.26 8.21 3.64
N VAL A 26 8.53 7.46 2.57
CA VAL A 26 9.41 7.93 1.49
C VAL A 26 8.52 8.37 0.33
N PHE A 27 8.45 9.67 0.10
CA PHE A 27 7.55 10.28 -0.86
C PHE A 27 8.30 10.70 -2.12
N PHE A 28 7.91 10.12 -3.25
CA PHE A 28 8.40 10.48 -4.58
C PHE A 28 7.39 11.40 -5.27
N THR A 29 7.90 12.52 -5.75
CA THR A 29 7.10 13.61 -6.30
C THR A 29 7.81 14.26 -7.47
N GLN A 30 7.10 15.08 -8.24
CA GLN A 30 7.71 15.98 -9.22
C GLN A 30 6.81 17.22 -9.41
N GLU A 31 7.36 18.31 -9.92
CA GLU A 31 6.62 19.58 -10.07
C GLU A 31 5.68 19.59 -11.28
N LEU A 32 6.10 18.97 -12.39
CA LEU A 32 5.37 18.98 -13.66
C LEU A 32 4.61 17.66 -13.85
N GLU A 33 3.50 17.67 -14.57
CA GLU A 33 2.78 16.43 -14.93
C GLU A 33 2.38 15.53 -13.74
N CYS A 34 2.17 16.11 -12.57
CA CYS A 34 1.67 15.40 -11.39
C CYS A 34 0.61 16.23 -10.67
N ALA A 35 -0.65 15.98 -10.99
CA ALA A 35 -1.77 16.81 -10.57
C ALA A 35 -1.97 16.86 -9.05
N THR A 36 -1.67 15.78 -8.35
CA THR A 36 -1.94 15.57 -6.92
C THR A 36 -0.65 15.52 -6.07
N CYS A 37 0.52 15.71 -6.68
CA CYS A 37 1.81 15.62 -5.98
C CYS A 37 1.92 16.64 -4.84
N ARG A 38 1.43 17.86 -5.06
CA ARG A 38 1.48 18.94 -4.08
C ARG A 38 0.60 18.62 -2.87
N GLU A 39 -0.63 18.19 -3.14
CA GLU A 39 -1.65 17.81 -2.16
C GLU A 39 -1.19 16.61 -1.35
N THR A 40 -0.66 15.57 -2.01
CA THR A 40 -0.10 14.38 -1.37
C THR A 40 1.06 14.77 -0.45
N GLY A 41 2.00 15.59 -0.94
CA GLY A 41 3.11 16.06 -0.12
C GLY A 41 2.65 16.89 1.08
N GLN A 42 1.58 17.68 0.94
CA GLN A 42 1.01 18.43 2.05
C GLN A 42 0.36 17.51 3.08
N LEU A 43 -0.47 16.56 2.64
CA LEU A 43 -1.10 15.56 3.50
C LEU A 43 -0.07 14.79 4.31
N LEU A 44 1.00 14.32 3.67
CA LEU A 44 2.07 13.56 4.32
C LEU A 44 2.88 14.42 5.31
N ARG A 45 3.15 15.69 5.00
CA ARG A 45 3.80 16.62 5.95
C ARG A 45 2.95 16.88 7.17
N GLU A 46 1.64 17.08 6.98
CA GLU A 46 0.72 17.27 8.09
C GLU A 46 0.63 16.02 8.96
N LEU A 47 0.53 14.83 8.36
CA LEU A 47 0.54 13.55 9.07
C LEU A 47 1.84 13.29 9.84
N ALA A 48 2.99 13.52 9.21
CA ALA A 48 4.30 13.40 9.87
C ALA A 48 4.45 14.39 11.04
N GLY A 49 3.82 15.57 10.95
CA GLY A 49 3.77 16.54 12.04
C GLY A 49 2.90 16.12 13.24
N VAL A 50 2.13 15.03 13.14
CA VAL A 50 1.28 14.54 14.25
C VAL A 50 2.06 13.69 15.25
N SER A 51 3.11 12.97 14.81
CA SER A 51 3.89 12.07 15.65
C SER A 51 5.38 12.17 15.34
N ASP A 52 6.20 12.25 16.38
CA ASP A 52 7.66 12.21 16.32
C ASP A 52 8.22 10.87 15.81
N LYS A 53 7.41 9.81 15.81
CA LYS A 53 7.76 8.49 15.28
C LYS A 53 7.59 8.39 13.76
N ILE A 54 7.02 9.38 13.09
CA ILE A 54 6.86 9.40 11.64
C ILE A 54 7.93 10.32 11.03
N ARG A 55 8.79 9.75 10.19
CA ARG A 55 9.76 10.51 9.40
C ARG A 55 9.33 10.56 7.94
N LEU A 56 9.29 11.75 7.37
CA LEU A 56 9.01 11.97 5.95
C LEU A 56 10.31 12.30 5.22
N GLU A 57 10.65 11.48 4.23
CA GLU A 57 11.71 11.73 3.25
C GLU A 57 11.04 12.08 1.91
N VAL A 58 11.54 13.09 1.20
CA VAL A 58 10.96 13.53 -0.08
C VAL A 58 12.04 13.51 -1.15
N TYR A 59 11.76 12.80 -2.24
CA TYR A 59 12.65 12.69 -3.39
C TYR A 59 11.92 13.10 -4.68
N ASN A 60 12.67 13.67 -5.62
CA ASN A 60 12.21 14.00 -6.94
C ASN A 60 12.34 12.79 -7.88
N PHE A 61 11.24 12.40 -8.52
CA PHE A 61 11.18 11.22 -9.37
C PHE A 61 12.13 11.23 -10.58
N GLN A 62 12.48 12.40 -11.12
CA GLN A 62 13.37 12.49 -12.29
C GLN A 62 14.84 12.71 -11.92
N LEU A 63 15.08 13.43 -10.82
CA LEU A 63 16.42 13.86 -10.40
C LEU A 63 17.08 12.84 -9.47
N ASP A 64 16.31 12.22 -8.57
CA ASP A 64 16.82 11.29 -7.54
C ASP A 64 16.71 9.83 -8.02
N ARG A 65 17.28 9.55 -9.20
CA ARG A 65 17.13 8.25 -9.90
C ARG A 65 17.62 7.06 -9.08
N GLU A 66 18.69 7.22 -8.33
CA GLU A 66 19.23 6.17 -7.46
C GLU A 66 18.19 5.73 -6.42
N GLN A 67 17.49 6.68 -5.81
CA GLN A 67 16.44 6.41 -4.83
C GLN A 67 15.21 5.80 -5.50
N VAL A 68 14.82 6.29 -6.68
CA VAL A 68 13.69 5.74 -7.44
C VAL A 68 13.91 4.27 -7.80
N GLU A 69 15.11 3.93 -8.30
CA GLU A 69 15.51 2.56 -8.61
C GLU A 69 15.59 1.69 -7.35
N ALA A 70 16.20 2.20 -6.27
CA ALA A 70 16.34 1.46 -5.01
C ALA A 70 15.00 1.06 -4.37
N PHE A 71 13.98 1.91 -4.49
CA PHE A 71 12.64 1.63 -3.95
C PHE A 71 11.70 0.96 -4.96
N GLY A 72 12.14 0.78 -6.21
CA GLY A 72 11.34 0.19 -7.29
C GLY A 72 10.07 0.98 -7.57
N VAL A 73 10.17 2.30 -7.57
CA VAL A 73 9.05 3.23 -7.83
C VAL A 73 8.97 3.50 -9.33
N ASP A 74 7.78 3.31 -9.90
CA ASP A 74 7.57 3.41 -11.36
C ASP A 74 6.45 4.37 -11.75
N LYS A 75 5.79 4.97 -10.75
CA LYS A 75 4.67 5.92 -10.90
C LYS A 75 4.79 6.99 -9.81
N ILE A 76 4.12 8.11 -9.99
CA ILE A 76 3.99 9.17 -8.99
C ILE A 76 2.59 9.80 -9.00
N PRO A 77 2.15 10.43 -7.89
CA PRO A 77 2.83 10.48 -6.60
C PRO A 77 2.97 9.08 -5.98
N ALA A 78 4.10 8.81 -5.32
CA ALA A 78 4.32 7.51 -4.68
C ALA A 78 4.78 7.67 -3.25
N THR A 79 4.17 6.92 -2.33
CA THR A 79 4.56 6.88 -0.93
C THR A 79 4.92 5.46 -0.55
N VAL A 80 6.20 5.23 -0.23
CA VAL A 80 6.64 3.99 0.40
C VAL A 80 6.40 4.11 1.90
N VAL A 81 5.78 3.09 2.50
CA VAL A 81 5.60 3.00 3.96
C VAL A 81 6.48 1.87 4.49
N MET A 82 7.49 2.21 5.28
CA MET A 82 8.46 1.24 5.75
C MET A 82 8.80 1.42 7.22
N GLY A 83 9.13 0.30 7.87
CA GLY A 83 9.55 0.27 9.28
C GLY A 83 11.02 -0.08 9.38
N GLU A 84 11.31 -1.16 10.11
CA GLU A 84 12.65 -1.74 10.29
C GLU A 84 13.29 -2.15 8.96
N ARG A 85 12.44 -2.61 8.02
CA ARG A 85 12.78 -2.95 6.64
C ARG A 85 11.74 -2.38 5.69
N ASP A 86 12.02 -2.47 4.40
CA ASP A 86 11.02 -2.28 3.37
C ASP A 86 10.12 -3.52 3.31
N TYR A 87 8.83 -3.35 3.60
CA TYR A 87 7.84 -4.43 3.56
C TYR A 87 7.18 -4.60 2.19
N GLY A 88 7.65 -3.89 1.15
CA GLY A 88 7.02 -3.97 -0.18
C GLY A 88 5.70 -3.21 -0.27
N ILE A 89 5.44 -2.25 0.63
CA ILE A 89 4.20 -1.47 0.68
C ILE A 89 4.36 -0.14 -0.05
N ARG A 90 3.45 0.17 -0.99
CA ARG A 90 3.41 1.48 -1.66
C ARG A 90 1.98 1.99 -1.79
N PHE A 91 1.85 3.32 -1.80
CA PHE A 91 0.66 4.04 -2.22
C PHE A 91 1.01 4.84 -3.47
N TYR A 92 0.31 4.58 -4.57
CA TYR A 92 0.38 5.35 -5.80
C TYR A 92 -0.88 6.20 -5.96
N GLY A 93 -0.70 7.49 -6.22
CA GLY A 93 -1.78 8.48 -6.15
C GLY A 93 -1.99 9.02 -4.73
N ILE A 94 -2.92 9.95 -4.58
CA ILE A 94 -3.20 10.59 -3.28
C ILE A 94 -3.99 9.65 -2.34
N PRO A 95 -3.46 9.30 -1.14
CA PRO A 95 -4.17 8.48 -0.17
C PRO A 95 -5.16 9.33 0.65
N SER A 96 -6.17 9.87 -0.02
CA SER A 96 -7.21 10.73 0.56
C SER A 96 -8.57 10.04 0.68
N GLY A 97 -9.55 10.74 1.24
CA GLY A 97 -10.89 10.18 1.46
C GLY A 97 -10.84 8.96 2.38
N TYR A 98 -11.49 7.87 1.97
CA TYR A 98 -11.49 6.62 2.73
C TYR A 98 -10.09 5.99 2.87
N GLU A 99 -9.20 6.23 1.90
CA GLU A 99 -7.85 5.66 1.88
C GLU A 99 -6.89 6.35 2.84
N PHE A 100 -7.24 7.55 3.35
CA PHE A 100 -6.47 8.17 4.42
C PHE A 100 -6.48 7.31 5.69
N ALA A 101 -7.63 6.68 5.99
CA ALA A 101 -7.71 5.73 7.10
C ALA A 101 -6.84 4.49 6.84
N ALA A 102 -6.81 3.98 5.60
CA ALA A 102 -5.97 2.85 5.22
C ALA A 102 -4.47 3.17 5.35
N LEU A 103 -4.04 4.39 5.01
CA LEU A 103 -2.67 4.86 5.25
C LEU A 103 -2.32 4.84 6.74
N VAL A 104 -3.19 5.39 7.60
CA VAL A 104 -2.97 5.40 9.06
C VAL A 104 -2.93 3.97 9.62
N ASP A 105 -3.82 3.09 9.17
CA ASP A 105 -3.83 1.68 9.56
C ASP A 105 -2.53 0.96 9.15
N THR A 106 -2.03 1.27 7.95
CA THR A 106 -0.79 0.72 7.42
C THR A 106 0.42 1.18 8.24
N ILE A 107 0.49 2.47 8.58
CA ILE A 107 1.54 3.03 9.46
C ILE A 107 1.54 2.31 10.82
N LEU A 108 0.36 2.08 11.41
CA LEU A 108 0.27 1.38 12.70
C LEU A 108 0.71 -0.08 12.59
N ALA A 109 0.30 -0.80 11.55
CA ALA A 109 0.70 -2.19 11.33
C ALA A 109 2.21 -2.31 11.10
N VAL A 110 2.78 -1.46 10.24
CA VAL A 110 4.23 -1.39 9.99
C VAL A 110 5.01 -1.01 11.25
N SER A 111 4.51 -0.03 12.02
CA SER A 111 5.11 0.40 13.29
C SER A 111 5.16 -0.73 14.31
N ARG A 112 4.16 -1.61 14.34
CA ARG A 112 4.10 -2.77 15.25
C ARG A 112 4.83 -3.99 14.72
N ALA A 113 5.23 -3.99 13.45
CA ALA A 113 5.67 -5.19 12.72
C ALA A 113 4.69 -6.37 12.89
N ASP A 114 3.39 -6.06 12.97
CA ASP A 114 2.32 -7.02 13.19
C ASP A 114 1.21 -6.81 12.17
N SER A 115 1.00 -7.82 11.33
CA SER A 115 -0.07 -7.79 10.34
C SER A 115 -1.46 -7.91 10.97
N GLY A 116 -1.59 -8.49 12.16
CA GLY A 116 -2.87 -8.83 12.76
C GLY A 116 -3.69 -9.83 11.94
N LEU A 117 -3.06 -10.57 11.02
CA LEU A 117 -3.69 -11.67 10.28
C LEU A 117 -3.85 -12.90 11.18
N SER A 118 -4.81 -13.75 10.85
CA SER A 118 -5.05 -14.99 11.58
C SER A 118 -3.81 -15.92 11.54
N PRO A 119 -3.60 -16.75 12.58
CA PRO A 119 -2.48 -17.69 12.60
C PRO A 119 -2.44 -18.62 11.37
N GLU A 120 -3.61 -19.02 10.86
CA GLU A 120 -3.73 -19.85 9.66
C GLU A 120 -3.22 -19.11 8.41
N THR A 121 -3.66 -17.87 8.19
CA THR A 121 -3.16 -17.04 7.10
C THR A 121 -1.65 -16.84 7.19
N ARG A 122 -1.14 -16.53 8.38
CA ARG A 122 0.31 -16.33 8.57
C ARG A 122 1.11 -17.60 8.23
N GLU A 123 0.58 -18.79 8.55
CA GLU A 123 1.19 -20.06 8.15
C GLU A 123 1.19 -20.26 6.63
N LYS A 124 0.06 -20.01 5.96
CA LYS A 124 -0.03 -20.05 4.50
C LYS A 124 1.00 -19.08 3.85
N LEU A 125 1.13 -17.86 4.37
CA LEU A 125 2.04 -16.85 3.84
C LEU A 125 3.53 -17.19 4.05
N ARG A 126 3.89 -17.86 5.15
CA ARG A 126 5.28 -18.33 5.39
C ARG A 126 5.76 -19.33 4.33
N GLN A 127 4.84 -20.06 3.72
CA GLN A 127 5.12 -21.06 2.70
C GLN A 127 5.30 -20.46 1.30
N VAL A 128 4.96 -19.18 1.09
CA VAL A 128 5.21 -18.47 -0.16
C VAL A 128 6.72 -18.31 -0.38
N LYS A 129 7.22 -18.82 -1.52
CA LYS A 129 8.63 -18.74 -1.94
C LYS A 129 8.80 -18.18 -3.36
N ALA A 130 7.78 -17.48 -3.86
CA ALA A 130 7.80 -16.86 -5.18
C ALA A 130 7.15 -15.48 -5.14
N PRO A 131 7.61 -14.53 -5.97
CA PRO A 131 7.10 -13.16 -5.95
C PRO A 131 5.59 -13.07 -6.26
N LEU A 132 4.90 -12.30 -5.43
CA LEU A 132 3.52 -11.86 -5.63
C LEU A 132 3.48 -10.34 -5.57
N HIS A 133 2.94 -9.73 -6.62
CA HIS A 133 2.69 -8.31 -6.69
C HIS A 133 1.19 -8.06 -6.74
N LEU A 134 0.67 -7.45 -5.68
CA LEU A 134 -0.73 -7.10 -5.52
C LEU A 134 -0.89 -5.60 -5.81
N GLN A 135 -1.75 -5.26 -6.76
CA GLN A 135 -2.15 -3.88 -7.04
C GLN A 135 -3.62 -3.74 -6.72
N VAL A 136 -3.95 -3.08 -5.61
CA VAL A 136 -5.32 -2.80 -5.20
C VAL A 136 -5.72 -1.45 -5.81
N LEU A 137 -6.53 -1.51 -6.86
CA LEU A 137 -7.06 -0.34 -7.55
C LEU A 137 -8.25 0.22 -6.76
N VAL A 138 -8.19 1.50 -6.43
CA VAL A 138 -9.14 2.18 -5.55
C VAL A 138 -9.56 3.54 -6.11
N THR A 139 -10.58 4.13 -5.51
CA THR A 139 -10.93 5.56 -5.66
C THR A 139 -11.15 6.18 -4.28
N PRO A 140 -10.92 7.49 -4.07
CA PRO A 140 -10.99 8.10 -2.73
C PRO A 140 -12.37 8.00 -2.06
N THR A 141 -13.43 7.83 -2.86
CA THR A 141 -14.82 7.76 -2.39
C THR A 141 -15.34 6.34 -2.18
N CYS A 142 -14.53 5.31 -2.44
CA CYS A 142 -14.92 3.91 -2.30
C CYS A 142 -14.84 3.45 -0.83
N PRO A 143 -15.97 3.15 -0.15
CA PRO A 143 -15.94 2.80 1.27
C PRO A 143 -15.41 1.38 1.54
N TYR A 144 -15.38 0.51 0.54
CA TYR A 144 -14.93 -0.89 0.64
C TYR A 144 -13.44 -1.07 0.36
N CYS A 145 -12.85 -0.12 -0.38
CA CYS A 145 -11.46 -0.17 -0.82
C CYS A 145 -10.43 -0.26 0.33
N PRO A 146 -10.61 0.44 1.48
CA PRO A 146 -9.66 0.35 2.58
C PRO A 146 -9.51 -1.07 3.14
N ALA A 147 -10.54 -1.91 3.06
CA ALA A 147 -10.47 -3.29 3.55
C ALA A 147 -9.53 -4.14 2.69
N ALA A 148 -9.62 -4.03 1.37
CA ALA A 148 -8.73 -4.73 0.44
C ALA A 148 -7.29 -4.22 0.55
N VAL A 149 -7.08 -2.90 0.61
CA VAL A 149 -5.76 -2.28 0.79
C VAL A 149 -5.10 -2.74 2.09
N ARG A 150 -5.82 -2.67 3.22
CA ARG A 150 -5.30 -3.15 4.50
C ARG A 150 -4.86 -4.61 4.42
N LEU A 151 -5.69 -5.47 3.81
CA LEU A 151 -5.40 -6.89 3.75
C LEU A 151 -4.16 -7.17 2.89
N ALA A 152 -4.05 -6.55 1.72
CA ALA A 152 -2.86 -6.65 0.87
C ALA A 152 -1.59 -6.16 1.58
N HIS A 153 -1.63 -5.01 2.25
CA HIS A 153 -0.47 -4.50 3.01
C HIS A 153 -0.10 -5.42 4.19
N ARG A 154 -1.08 -5.99 4.88
CA ARG A 154 -0.85 -6.96 5.95
C ARG A 154 -0.17 -8.23 5.44
N MET A 155 -0.52 -8.71 4.25
CA MET A 155 0.17 -9.84 3.62
C MET A 155 1.63 -9.50 3.30
N ALA A 156 1.90 -8.28 2.82
CA ALA A 156 3.25 -7.79 2.55
C ALA A 156 4.13 -7.68 3.83
N ILE A 157 3.53 -7.35 4.98
CA ILE A 157 4.24 -7.36 6.27
C ILE A 157 4.76 -8.76 6.61
N GLU A 158 3.99 -9.82 6.31
CA GLU A 158 4.32 -11.21 6.69
C GLU A 158 5.30 -11.92 5.73
N SER A 159 5.53 -11.40 4.52
CA SER A 159 6.33 -12.10 3.51
C SER A 159 7.17 -11.15 2.66
N GLU A 160 8.46 -11.43 2.54
CA GLU A 160 9.38 -10.68 1.67
C GLU A 160 9.10 -10.91 0.18
N TRP A 161 8.34 -11.95 -0.15
CA TRP A 161 7.94 -12.26 -1.52
C TRP A 161 6.73 -11.45 -1.98
N ILE A 162 6.07 -10.72 -1.07
CA ILE A 162 4.81 -10.04 -1.35
C ILE A 162 5.05 -8.53 -1.38
N ARG A 163 4.79 -7.94 -2.54
CA ARG A 163 4.67 -6.48 -2.72
C ARG A 163 3.20 -6.12 -2.84
N ALA A 164 2.76 -5.09 -2.14
CA ALA A 164 1.39 -4.61 -2.17
C ALA A 164 1.34 -3.11 -2.41
N ASP A 165 0.67 -2.74 -3.50
CA ASP A 165 0.50 -1.37 -3.93
C ASP A 165 -0.99 -1.01 -3.83
N MET A 166 -1.32 0.04 -3.09
CA MET A 166 -2.57 0.77 -3.28
C MET A 166 -2.41 1.70 -4.48
N VAL A 167 -3.39 1.74 -5.38
CA VAL A 167 -3.37 2.59 -6.58
C VAL A 167 -4.67 3.37 -6.69
N GLU A 168 -4.62 4.69 -6.49
CA GLU A 168 -5.72 5.57 -6.89
C GLU A 168 -5.80 5.55 -8.42
N VAL A 169 -6.78 4.83 -8.96
CA VAL A 169 -6.76 4.45 -10.38
C VAL A 169 -7.20 5.60 -11.30
N SER A 170 -7.88 6.61 -10.77
CA SER A 170 -8.31 7.78 -11.55
C SER A 170 -7.13 8.64 -12.01
N GLU A 171 -6.04 8.63 -11.25
CA GLU A 171 -4.76 9.26 -11.59
C GLU A 171 -3.95 8.47 -12.64
N PHE A 172 -4.30 7.20 -12.87
CA PHE A 172 -3.64 6.33 -13.85
C PHE A 172 -4.64 5.71 -14.85
N PRO A 173 -5.29 6.51 -15.73
CA PRO A 173 -6.35 6.03 -16.65
C PRO A 173 -5.94 4.86 -17.57
N TYR A 174 -4.64 4.74 -17.86
CA TYR A 174 -4.14 3.61 -18.65
C TYR A 174 -4.31 2.27 -17.92
N LEU A 175 -4.28 2.24 -16.58
CA LEU A 175 -4.55 1.03 -15.79
C LEU A 175 -6.04 0.66 -15.82
N ILE A 176 -6.94 1.66 -15.84
CA ILE A 176 -8.38 1.44 -16.04
C ILE A 176 -8.61 0.68 -17.35
N THR A 177 -7.95 1.12 -18.42
CA THR A 177 -8.07 0.49 -19.75
C THR A 177 -7.40 -0.88 -19.78
N LYS A 178 -6.16 -0.98 -19.28
CA LYS A 178 -5.36 -2.22 -19.29
C LYS A 178 -6.05 -3.37 -18.57
N TYR A 179 -6.62 -3.09 -17.40
CA TYR A 179 -7.28 -4.10 -16.56
C TYR A 179 -8.80 -4.13 -16.70
N GLN A 180 -9.36 -3.37 -17.66
CA GLN A 180 -10.80 -3.27 -17.92
C GLN A 180 -11.60 -2.99 -16.63
N VAL A 181 -11.15 -2.02 -15.84
CA VAL A 181 -11.70 -1.74 -14.51
C VAL A 181 -13.13 -1.21 -14.64
N MET A 182 -14.10 -2.02 -14.22
CA MET A 182 -15.53 -1.66 -14.20
C MET A 182 -16.00 -1.19 -12.82
N GLY A 183 -15.23 -1.49 -11.76
CA GLY A 183 -15.53 -1.15 -10.38
C GLY A 183 -14.32 -1.32 -9.48
N VAL A 184 -14.40 -0.76 -8.28
CA VAL A 184 -13.36 -0.83 -7.24
C VAL A 184 -13.94 -1.28 -5.89
N PRO A 185 -13.15 -1.92 -5.00
CA PRO A 185 -11.76 -2.30 -5.21
C PRO A 185 -11.61 -3.43 -6.24
N LEU A 186 -10.55 -3.36 -7.05
CA LEU A 186 -10.09 -4.46 -7.89
C LEU A 186 -8.65 -4.76 -7.50
N THR A 187 -8.36 -5.96 -7.01
CA THR A 187 -6.98 -6.38 -6.78
C THR A 187 -6.47 -7.16 -7.98
N VAL A 188 -5.41 -6.66 -8.60
CA VAL A 188 -4.68 -7.34 -9.67
C VAL A 188 -3.47 -8.02 -9.04
N VAL A 189 -3.35 -9.34 -9.22
CA VAL A 189 -2.23 -10.13 -8.69
C VAL A 189 -1.40 -10.65 -9.86
N ASN A 190 -0.11 -10.31 -9.86
CA ASN A 190 0.86 -10.70 -10.89
C ASN A 190 0.39 -10.46 -12.33
N GLU A 191 -0.41 -9.41 -12.57
CA GLU A 191 -0.96 -9.07 -13.89
C GLU A 191 -1.94 -10.10 -14.49
N THR A 192 -2.24 -11.20 -13.79
CA THR A 192 -2.98 -12.34 -14.34
C THR A 192 -4.26 -12.69 -13.59
N THR A 193 -4.30 -12.45 -12.29
CA THR A 193 -5.44 -12.81 -11.43
C THR A 193 -6.14 -11.55 -10.94
N PHE A 194 -7.47 -11.57 -10.91
CA PHE A 194 -8.31 -10.42 -10.60
C PHE A 194 -9.28 -10.76 -9.47
N ILE A 195 -9.27 -9.96 -8.41
CA ILE A 195 -10.15 -10.13 -7.25
C ILE A 195 -11.03 -8.89 -7.16
N GLU A 196 -12.32 -9.07 -7.42
CA GLU A 196 -13.31 -8.00 -7.37
C GLU A 196 -13.89 -7.84 -5.97
N GLY A 197 -14.00 -6.59 -5.52
CA GLY A 197 -14.61 -6.25 -4.24
C GLY A 197 -13.74 -6.56 -3.03
N ALA A 198 -14.29 -6.26 -1.85
CA ALA A 198 -13.65 -6.60 -0.59
C ALA A 198 -14.05 -8.01 -0.17
N LEU A 199 -13.07 -8.88 0.06
CA LEU A 199 -13.29 -10.24 0.52
C LEU A 199 -12.89 -10.42 2.00
N PRO A 200 -13.49 -11.37 2.73
CA PRO A 200 -12.97 -11.83 4.01
C PRO A 200 -11.54 -12.36 3.87
N GLU A 201 -10.76 -12.26 4.95
CA GLU A 201 -9.34 -12.62 4.97
C GLU A 201 -9.03 -14.00 4.34
N PRO A 202 -9.69 -15.11 4.73
CA PRO A 202 -9.35 -16.42 4.19
C PRO A 202 -9.56 -16.50 2.66
N ALA A 203 -10.68 -15.96 2.17
CA ALA A 203 -11.02 -16.00 0.76
C ALA A 203 -10.05 -15.15 -0.08
N PHE A 204 -9.73 -13.93 0.38
CA PHE A 204 -8.77 -13.08 -0.32
C PHE A 204 -7.38 -13.73 -0.43
N VAL A 205 -6.91 -14.34 0.66
CA VAL A 205 -5.60 -15.00 0.69
C VAL A 205 -5.58 -16.19 -0.26
N GLU A 206 -6.64 -17.00 -0.29
CA GLU A 206 -6.74 -18.13 -1.22
C GLU A 206 -6.71 -17.67 -2.69
N GLU A 207 -7.46 -16.63 -3.04
CA GLU A 207 -7.48 -16.06 -4.39
C GLU A 207 -6.10 -15.49 -4.77
N VAL A 208 -5.42 -14.77 -3.87
CA VAL A 208 -4.06 -14.27 -4.13
C VAL A 208 -3.07 -15.41 -4.36
N LEU A 209 -3.13 -16.46 -3.53
CA LEU A 209 -2.21 -17.60 -3.65
C LEU A 209 -2.50 -18.46 -4.89
N SER A 210 -3.71 -18.42 -5.45
CA SER A 210 -4.03 -19.08 -6.72
C SER A 210 -3.22 -18.55 -7.90
N ALA A 211 -2.69 -17.31 -7.80
CA ALA A 211 -1.84 -16.69 -8.81
C ALA A 211 -0.39 -17.23 -8.81
N LEU A 212 -0.02 -18.03 -7.80
CA LEU A 212 1.28 -18.69 -7.80
C LEU A 212 1.31 -19.77 -8.89
N PRO A 213 2.43 -19.91 -9.62
CA PRO A 213 2.59 -21.04 -10.52
C PRO A 213 2.43 -22.34 -9.72
N ALA A 214 1.72 -23.31 -10.30
CA ALA A 214 1.67 -24.64 -9.72
C ALA A 214 3.10 -25.10 -9.46
N SER A 215 3.41 -25.48 -8.21
CA SER A 215 4.70 -26.06 -7.87
C SER A 215 4.95 -27.17 -8.87
N SER A 216 5.99 -27.07 -9.68
CA SER A 216 6.40 -28.14 -10.58
C SER A 216 6.67 -29.35 -9.68
N GLY A 217 5.67 -30.22 -9.58
CA GLY A 217 5.77 -31.47 -8.87
C GLY A 217 6.99 -32.19 -9.42
N GLU A 218 7.82 -32.67 -8.50
CA GLU A 218 8.91 -33.58 -8.76
C GLU A 218 8.48 -34.58 -9.83
N SER A 219 8.99 -34.38 -11.03
CA SER A 219 8.84 -35.28 -12.17
C SER A 219 10.26 -35.64 -12.59
N GLY A 220 10.72 -36.79 -12.12
CA GLY A 220 11.89 -37.41 -12.72
C GLY A 220 12.78 -38.22 -11.79
N THR A 221 12.34 -39.46 -11.53
CA THR A 221 13.13 -40.70 -11.29
C THR A 221 14.02 -40.81 -10.06
#